data_AF-A0A952TPC7-F1
#
_entry.id   AF-A0A952TPC7-F1
#
_cell.length_a   1.000
_cell.length_b   1.000
_cell.length_c   1.000
_cell.angle_alpha   90.00
_cell.angle_beta   90.00
_cell.angle_gamma   90.00
#
_symmetry.space_group_name_H-M   'P 1'
#
loop_
_entity.id
_entity.type
_entity.pdbx_description
1 polymer ?
#
loop_
_entity_poly.entity_id
_entity_poly.type
_entity_poly.pdbx_seq_one_letter_code
_entity_poly.pdbx_strand_id
1 'polypeptide(L)'
;MEEFSIQYRGFTPANATKQFFQSLIRRIQDDAPDCSFIRASFAHDQGEYKGIININSEAGRFLSFAQTADPKELGVQLYEKLREQLNQWKTRRFMDEEVTHGQAQ
;
A
#
# COMPACT_ATOMS: atom_id res chain seq x y z
N MET A 1 -18.27 4.52 -4.30
CA MET A 1 -17.53 5.05 -3.14
C MET A 1 -16.07 5.09 -3.53
N GLU A 2 -15.34 6.16 -3.22
CA GLU A 2 -13.89 6.19 -3.45
C GLU A 2 -13.19 5.29 -2.43
N GLU A 3 -12.67 4.16 -2.90
CA GLU A 3 -12.00 3.14 -2.08
C GLU A 3 -10.55 3.53 -1.71
N PHE A 4 -10.08 4.67 -2.23
CA PHE A 4 -8.79 5.24 -1.89
C PHE A 4 -8.81 6.77 -1.84
N SER A 5 -7.87 7.34 -1.08
CA SER A 5 -7.66 8.79 -0.97
C SER A 5 -6.17 9.11 -1.08
N ILE A 6 -5.82 10.11 -1.89
CA ILE A 6 -4.43 10.57 -2.08
C ILE A 6 -4.34 12.04 -1.66
N GLN A 7 -3.45 12.33 -0.72
CA GLN A 7 -3.10 13.70 -0.31
C GLN A 7 -1.67 14.05 -0.70
N TYR A 8 -1.49 15.27 -1.19
CA TYR A 8 -0.18 15.86 -1.47
C TYR A 8 0.06 17.02 -0.49
N ARG A 9 1.19 17.04 0.20
CA ARG A 9 1.53 18.07 1.19
C ARG A 9 2.85 18.76 0.81
N GLY A 10 2.85 20.09 0.81
CA GLY A 10 4.05 20.89 0.53
C GLY A 10 4.45 20.96 -0.94
N PHE A 11 3.69 20.34 -1.87
CA PHE A 11 3.93 20.47 -3.31
C PHE A 11 2.69 20.19 -4.15
N THR A 12 2.73 20.64 -5.41
CA THR A 12 1.76 20.27 -6.44
C THR A 12 2.43 19.29 -7.40
N PRO A 13 2.01 18.02 -7.46
CA PRO A 13 2.61 17.05 -8.36
C PRO A 13 2.33 17.43 -9.82
N ALA A 14 3.32 17.23 -10.69
CA ALA A 14 3.11 17.29 -12.13
C ALA A 14 2.13 16.20 -12.58
N ASN A 15 1.48 16.39 -13.74
CA ASN A 15 0.47 15.44 -14.23
C ASN A 15 1.02 14.02 -14.38
N ALA A 16 2.28 13.87 -14.82
CA ALA A 16 2.96 12.58 -14.93
C ALA A 16 3.13 11.91 -13.55
N THR A 17 3.59 12.66 -12.54
CA THR A 17 3.76 12.17 -11.16
C THR A 17 2.43 11.80 -10.52
N LYS A 18 1.38 12.59 -10.77
CA LYS A 18 0.02 12.30 -10.30
C LYS A 18 -0.50 10.99 -10.89
N GLN A 19 -0.36 10.80 -12.20
CA GLN A 19 -0.75 9.56 -12.87
C GLN A 19 0.06 8.36 -12.37
N PHE A 20 1.36 8.53 -12.15
CA PHE A 20 2.21 7.49 -11.58
C PHE A 20 1.70 7.03 -10.20
N PHE A 21 1.47 7.96 -9.28
CA PHE A 21 0.95 7.60 -7.95
C PHE A 21 -0.46 7.01 -8.00
N GLN A 22 -1.34 7.50 -8.87
CA GLN A 22 -2.66 6.89 -9.04
C GLN A 22 -2.59 5.44 -9.53
N SER A 23 -1.76 5.17 -10.53
CA SER A 23 -1.53 3.80 -11.04
C SER A 23 -0.94 2.89 -9.96
N LEU A 24 -0.02 3.42 -9.14
CA LEU A 24 0.54 2.71 -8.00
C LEU A 24 -0.54 2.31 -6.99
N ILE A 25 -1.40 3.25 -6.58
CA ILE A 25 -2.47 2.99 -5.61
C ILE A 25 -3.49 1.99 -6.17
N ARG A 26 -3.86 2.09 -7.45
CA ARG A 26 -4.74 1.11 -8.10
C ARG A 26 -4.15 -0.30 -8.08
N ARG A 27 -2.84 -0.43 -8.33
CA ARG A 27 -2.17 -1.72 -8.25
C ARG A 27 -2.14 -2.28 -6.83
N ILE A 28 -1.96 -1.41 -5.82
CA ILE A 28 -2.05 -1.81 -4.41
C ILE A 28 -3.46 -2.27 -4.07
N GLN A 29 -4.49 -1.59 -4.60
CA GLN A 29 -5.89 -1.95 -4.39
C GLN A 29 -6.21 -3.34 -4.94
N ASP A 30 -5.69 -3.69 -6.11
CA ASP A 30 -5.84 -5.01 -6.72
C ASP A 30 -5.21 -6.14 -5.88
N ASP A 31 -4.13 -5.84 -5.15
CA ASP A 31 -3.42 -6.81 -4.31
C ASP A 31 -3.97 -6.87 -2.86
N ALA A 32 -4.70 -5.83 -2.45
CA ALA A 32 -5.27 -5.66 -1.11
C ALA A 32 -6.52 -6.54 -0.91
N PRO A 33 -6.85 -6.92 0.34
CA PRO A 33 -8.10 -7.63 0.63
C PRO A 33 -9.34 -6.84 0.24
N ASP A 34 -10.45 -7.53 -0.04
CA ASP A 34 -11.76 -6.91 -0.29
C ASP A 34 -12.15 -5.92 0.83
N CYS A 35 -12.91 -4.88 0.46
CA CYS A 35 -13.36 -3.81 1.36
C CYS A 35 -12.22 -3.05 2.06
N SER A 36 -11.06 -2.93 1.42
CA SER A 36 -9.95 -2.11 1.91
C SER A 36 -10.16 -0.62 1.62
N PHE A 37 -9.88 0.22 2.62
CA PHE A 37 -9.75 1.66 2.44
C PHE A 37 -8.27 2.07 2.43
N ILE A 38 -7.81 2.62 1.30
CA ILE A 38 -6.41 3.02 1.12
C ILE A 38 -6.26 4.52 1.29
N ARG A 39 -5.38 4.95 2.19
CA ARG A 39 -4.99 6.34 2.36
C ARG A 39 -3.51 6.52 2.04
N ALA A 40 -3.22 7.27 0.99
CA ALA A 40 -1.88 7.66 0.60
C ALA A 40 -1.63 9.13 0.90
N SER A 41 -0.44 9.45 1.41
CA SER A 41 0.02 10.81 1.67
C SER A 41 1.44 10.94 1.16
N PHE A 42 1.63 11.86 0.23
CA PHE A 42 2.93 12.19 -0.33
C PHE A 42 3.29 13.61 0.06
N ALA A 43 4.51 13.82 0.53
CA ALA A 43 5.07 15.13 0.81
C ALA A 43 6.36 15.30 0.03
N HIS A 44 6.71 16.54 -0.29
CA HIS A 44 8.01 16.88 -0.85
C HIS A 44 8.60 18.03 -0.05
N ASP A 45 9.79 17.81 0.49
CA ASP A 45 10.42 18.69 1.47
C ASP A 45 11.94 18.60 1.29
N GLN A 46 12.59 19.76 1.19
CA GLN A 46 14.06 19.88 1.04
C GLN A 46 14.69 19.03 -0.09
N GLY A 47 13.95 18.77 -1.17
CA GLY A 47 14.44 17.99 -2.31
C GLY A 47 14.24 16.48 -2.19
N GLU A 48 13.55 16.02 -1.14
CA GLU A 48 13.18 14.63 -0.93
C GLU A 48 11.66 14.45 -0.94
N TYR A 49 11.21 13.37 -1.55
CA TYR A 49 9.83 12.92 -1.46
C TYR A 49 9.68 11.96 -0.27
N LYS A 50 8.64 12.18 0.52
CA LYS A 50 8.22 11.33 1.64
C LYS A 50 6.86 10.75 1.29
N GLY A 51 6.68 9.46 1.48
CA GLY A 51 5.43 8.77 1.16
C GLY A 51 4.98 7.91 2.32
N ILE A 52 3.68 7.96 2.59
CA ILE A 52 3.01 7.11 3.58
C ILE A 52 1.79 6.50 2.89
N ILE A 53 1.65 5.18 2.94
CA ILE A 53 0.45 4.49 2.48
C ILE A 53 -0.08 3.63 3.62
N ASN A 54 -1.35 3.80 3.94
CA ASN A 54 -2.07 3.05 4.96
C ASN A 54 -3.27 2.35 4.32
N ILE A 55 -3.32 1.03 4.44
CA ILE A 55 -4.45 0.21 4.01
C ILE A 55 -5.18 -0.25 5.28
N ASN A 56 -6.45 0.11 5.41
CA ASN A 56 -7.31 -0.39 6.48
C ASN A 56 -8.33 -1.33 5.87
N SER A 57 -8.35 -2.57 6.32
CA SER A 57 -9.35 -3.57 5.94
C SER A 57 -9.87 -4.29 7.18
N GLU A 58 -10.96 -5.05 7.01
CA GLU A 58 -11.45 -5.94 8.08
C GLU A 58 -10.41 -7.01 8.44
N ALA A 59 -9.57 -7.41 7.49
CA ALA A 59 -8.56 -8.43 7.67
C ALA A 59 -7.28 -7.93 8.38
N GLY A 60 -7.08 -6.61 8.46
CA GLY A 60 -5.92 -6.04 9.12
C GLY A 60 -5.58 -4.62 8.68
N ARG A 61 -4.50 -4.08 9.25
CA ARG A 61 -3.95 -2.78 8.87
C ARG A 61 -2.55 -2.96 8.32
N PHE A 62 -2.29 -2.33 7.18
CA PHE A 62 -0.99 -2.38 6.51
C PHE A 62 -0.47 -0.96 6.36
N LEU A 63 0.77 -0.73 6.76
CA LEU A 63 1.36 0.61 6.77
C LEU A 63 2.74 0.56 6.13
N SER A 64 2.98 1.46 5.19
CA SER A 64 4.28 1.61 4.54
C SER A 64 4.72 3.06 4.53
N PHE A 65 6.02 3.25 4.77
CA PHE A 65 6.70 4.53 4.75
C PHE A 65 8.02 4.41 3.97
N ALA A 66 8.28 5.41 3.13
CA ALA A 66 9.53 5.56 2.40
C ALA A 66 9.88 7.04 2.22
N GLN A 67 11.17 7.31 2.01
CA GLN A 67 11.71 8.63 1.71
C GLN A 67 12.84 8.47 0.69
N THR A 68 12.82 9.27 -0.37
CA THR A 68 13.87 9.30 -1.40
C THR A 68 13.75 10.57 -2.25
N ALA A 69 14.84 10.99 -2.89
CA ALA A 69 14.86 12.08 -3.85
C ALA A 69 14.10 11.76 -5.16
N ASP A 70 13.93 10.48 -5.51
CA ASP A 70 13.24 10.08 -6.75
C ASP A 70 11.81 9.57 -6.50
N PRO A 71 10.78 10.15 -7.15
CA PRO A 71 9.39 9.77 -6.92
C PRO A 71 9.05 8.37 -7.43
N LYS A 72 9.79 7.83 -8.41
CA LYS A 72 9.58 6.46 -8.90
C LYS A 72 10.13 5.45 -7.90
N GLU A 73 11.35 5.67 -7.42
CA GLU A 73 11.94 4.88 -6.35
C GLU A 73 11.07 4.90 -5.09
N LEU A 74 10.47 6.05 -4.77
CA LEU A 74 9.53 6.16 -3.66
C LEU A 74 8.35 5.20 -3.84
N GLY A 75 7.76 5.19 -5.04
CA GLY A 75 6.67 4.30 -5.37
C GLY A 75 7.05 2.82 -5.26
N VAL A 76 8.23 2.45 -5.75
CA VAL A 76 8.77 1.08 -5.67
C VAL A 76 8.93 0.66 -4.20
N GLN A 77 9.64 1.45 -3.40
CA GLN A 77 9.86 1.14 -1.98
C GLN A 77 8.55 1.01 -1.20
N LEU A 78 7.58 1.88 -1.46
CA LEU A 78 6.27 1.80 -0.79
C LEU A 78 5.53 0.52 -1.16
N TYR A 79 5.53 0.17 -2.44
CA TYR A 79 4.88 -1.02 -2.96
C TYR A 79 5.51 -2.31 -2.44
N GLU A 80 6.83 -2.43 -2.48
CA GLU A 80 7.53 -3.63 -2.01
C GLU A 80 7.22 -3.90 -0.54
N LYS A 81 7.35 -2.89 0.32
CA LYS A 81 7.02 -3.01 1.75
C LYS A 81 5.56 -3.40 2.00
N LEU A 82 4.62 -2.89 1.21
CA LEU A 82 3.20 -3.28 1.33
C LEU A 82 2.97 -4.70 0.84
N ARG A 83 3.56 -5.05 -0.30
CA ARG A 83 3.47 -6.38 -0.89
C ARG A 83 4.00 -7.43 0.06
N GLU A 84 5.11 -7.17 0.74
CA GLU A 84 5.64 -8.07 1.77
C GLU A 84 4.64 -8.27 2.92
N GLN A 85 4.04 -7.20 3.44
CA GLN A 85 3.04 -7.32 4.51
C GLN A 85 1.77 -8.04 4.06
N LEU A 86 1.28 -7.75 2.84
CA LEU A 86 0.13 -8.41 2.24
C LEU A 86 0.42 -9.89 1.98
N ASN A 87 1.61 -10.23 1.49
CA ASN A 87 2.02 -11.62 1.30
C ASN A 87 2.12 -12.37 2.63
N GLN A 88 2.73 -11.78 3.66
CA GLN A 88 2.79 -12.40 4.99
C GLN A 88 1.38 -12.66 5.54
N TRP A 89 0.45 -11.73 5.33
CA TRP A 89 -0.95 -11.91 5.70
C TRP A 89 -1.63 -13.04 4.89
N LYS A 90 -1.45 -13.07 3.56
CA LYS A 90 -1.96 -14.15 2.69
C LYS A 90 -1.44 -15.50 3.15
N THR A 91 -0.12 -15.66 3.33
CA THR A 91 0.50 -16.91 3.77
C THR A 91 -0.04 -17.38 5.12
N ARG A 92 -0.22 -16.48 6.10
CA ARG A 92 -0.80 -16.84 7.41
C ARG A 92 -2.24 -17.34 7.28
N ARG A 93 -3.06 -16.70 6.45
CA ARG A 93 -4.46 -17.09 6.26
C ARG A 93 -4.59 -18.47 5.59
N PHE A 94 -3.79 -18.73 4.55
CA PHE A 94 -3.84 -20.00 3.84
C PHE A 94 -3.13 -21.15 4.58
N MET A 95 -2.18 -20.88 5.49
CA MET A 95 -1.60 -21.90 6.37
C MET A 95 -2.55 -22.34 7.50
N ASP A 96 -3.42 -21.44 8.00
CA ASP A 96 -4.38 -21.76 9.06
C ASP A 96 -5.53 -22.66 8.55
N GLU A 97 -5.89 -22.55 7.26
CA GLU A 97 -6.91 -23.39 6.62
C GLU A 97 -6.49 -24.85 6.47
N GLU A 98 -5.19 -25.17 6.36
CA GLU A 98 -4.72 -26.56 6.24
C GLU A 98 -4.69 -27.33 7.57
N VAL A 99 -4.66 -26.64 8.72
CA VAL A 99 -4.58 -27.31 10.04
C VAL A 99 -5.96 -27.76 10.55
N THR A 100 -7.05 -27.21 10.02
CA THR A 100 -8.41 -27.49 10.52
C THR A 100 -9.10 -28.68 9.84
N HIS A 101 -8.48 -29.29 8.81
CA HIS A 101 -9.05 -30.45 8.10
C HIS A 101 -8.43 -31.80 8.45
N GLY A 102 -7.55 -31.86 9.43
CA GLY A 102 -6.84 -33.10 9.74
C GLY A 102 -6.61 -33.30 11.22
N GLN A 103 -7.67 -33.42 12.03
CA GLN A 103 -7.71 -34.31 13.21
C GLN A 103 -9.16 -34.70 13.54
N ALA A 104 -9.62 -35.78 12.89
CA ALA A 104 -10.62 -36.68 13.45
C ALA A 104 -10.07 -38.10 13.29
N GLN A 105 -9.43 -38.60 14.35
CA GLN A 105 -9.23 -40.03 14.59
C GLN A 105 -9.94 -40.39 15.89
#